data_AF-A0A3C1U0Q1-F1
#
_entry.id   AF-A0A3C1U0Q1-F1
#
_cell.length_a   1.000
_cell.length_b   1.000
_cell.length_c   1.000
_cell.angle_alpha   90.00
_cell.angle_beta   90.00
_cell.angle_gamma   90.00
#
_symmetry.space_group_name_H-M   'P 1'
#
loop_
_entity.id
_entity.type
_entity.pdbx_description
1 polymer ?
#
loop_
_entity_poly.entity_id
_entity_poly.type
_entity_poly.pdbx_seq_one_letter_code
_entity_poly.pdbx_strand_id
1 'polypeptide(L)'
;MTRLTQRDLDEAVESGLISADQRRGLIDLAARHHPAEGAPIDDEPFELFQGFAEIFISLGLVILMAGVGGLLETLVAKGLAPFSLLLISIVAGHYYARHRRMTLPSITALIGLTISFVWFVAPLADGAAFAGGAAPAQLLFISLATFAMLMACFWRYRLPFTMFPAGVSLLVAILAVAELASGNGGKAFLSDGFFDFRENLGAALGILGFGLLALAAALRFDMRDPLRVG
;
A
#
# COMPACT_ATOMS: atom_id res chain seq x y z
N MET A 1 -17.97 27.20 30.54
CA MET A 1 -16.62 26.91 31.06
C MET A 1 -15.64 27.72 30.25
N THR A 2 -14.80 28.53 30.88
CA THR A 2 -13.84 29.41 30.19
C THR A 2 -12.64 28.59 29.75
N ARG A 3 -12.31 28.57 28.44
CA ARG A 3 -11.11 27.89 27.92
C ARG A 3 -9.90 28.81 28.09
N LEU A 4 -8.84 28.29 28.71
CA LEU A 4 -7.54 28.97 28.80
C LEU A 4 -6.79 28.83 27.47
N THR A 5 -6.28 29.94 26.94
CA THR A 5 -5.52 30.00 25.68
C THR A 5 -4.01 30.05 25.95
N GLN A 6 -3.18 29.83 24.92
CA GLN A 6 -1.72 29.98 25.05
C GLN A 6 -1.31 31.39 25.51
N ARG A 7 -2.04 32.42 25.04
CA ARG A 7 -1.80 33.82 25.43
C ARG A 7 -2.04 34.03 26.93
N ASP A 8 -3.06 33.37 27.49
CA ASP A 8 -3.35 33.45 28.93
C ASP A 8 -2.26 32.78 29.77
N LEU A 9 -1.61 31.73 29.25
CA LEU A 9 -0.46 31.08 29.90
C LEU A 9 0.81 31.93 29.84
N ASP A 10 1.01 32.68 28.75
CA ASP A 10 2.12 33.62 28.61
C ASP A 10 1.96 34.80 29.58
N GLU A 11 0.75 35.35 29.66
CA GLU A 11 0.39 36.43 30.58
C GLU A 11 0.49 35.98 32.07
N ALA A 12 0.22 34.71 32.35
CA ALA A 12 0.41 34.11 33.68
C ALA A 12 1.89 33.97 34.08
N VAL A 13 2.81 33.78 33.11
CA VAL A 13 4.25 33.79 33.37
C VAL A 13 4.75 35.21 33.59
N GLU A 14 4.33 36.17 32.76
CA GLU A 14 4.73 37.58 32.88
C GLU A 14 4.24 38.21 34.20
N SER A 15 3.04 37.85 34.65
CA SER A 15 2.49 38.28 35.94
C SER A 15 3.07 37.53 37.15
N GLY A 16 3.95 36.54 36.93
CA GLY A 16 4.60 35.77 37.99
C GLY A 16 3.67 34.79 38.72
N LEU A 17 2.48 34.50 38.18
CA LEU A 17 1.54 33.52 38.74
C LEU A 17 2.07 32.09 38.61
N ILE A 18 2.83 31.82 37.55
CA ILE A 18 3.50 30.53 37.29
C ILE A 18 4.92 30.75 36.75
N SER A 19 5.81 29.79 36.94
CA SER A 19 7.15 29.80 36.34
C SER A 19 7.12 29.31 34.87
N ALA A 20 8.16 29.64 34.11
CA ALA A 20 8.34 29.16 32.74
C ALA A 20 8.37 27.61 32.65
N ASP A 21 8.96 26.95 33.67
CA ASP A 21 8.99 25.48 33.75
C ASP A 21 7.60 24.91 34.04
N GLN A 22 6.81 25.55 34.90
CA GLN A 22 5.43 25.16 35.18
C GLN A 22 4.53 25.32 33.96
N ARG A 23 4.69 26.40 33.18
CA ARG A 23 4.01 26.58 31.90
C ARG A 23 4.30 25.41 30.95
N ARG A 24 5.56 25.00 30.82
CA ARG A 24 5.95 23.86 29.99
C ARG A 24 5.30 22.56 30.46
N GLY A 25 5.29 22.32 31.77
CA GLY A 25 4.60 21.17 32.37
C GLY A 25 3.08 21.16 32.11
N LEU A 26 2.42 22.33 32.15
CA LEU A 26 1.00 22.48 31.85
C LEU A 26 0.69 22.24 30.36
N ILE A 27 1.54 22.71 29.45
CA ILE A 27 1.42 22.43 28.01
C ILE A 27 1.57 20.93 27.75
N ASP A 28 2.57 20.28 28.34
CA ASP A 28 2.77 18.83 28.21
C ASP A 28 1.60 18.04 28.84
N LEU A 29 1.02 18.54 29.95
CA LEU A 29 -0.16 17.95 30.56
C LEU A 29 -1.39 18.09 29.65
N ALA A 30 -1.61 19.27 29.08
CA ALA A 30 -2.71 19.53 28.16
C ALA A 30 -2.59 18.70 26.87
N ALA A 31 -1.39 18.57 26.31
CA ALA A 31 -1.12 17.70 25.15
C ALA A 31 -1.41 16.21 25.44
N ARG A 32 -1.23 15.76 26.69
CA ARG A 32 -1.56 14.40 27.12
C ARG A 32 -3.06 14.18 27.35
N HIS A 33 -3.79 15.19 27.82
CA HIS A 33 -5.22 15.10 28.14
C HIS A 33 -6.13 15.44 26.96
N HIS A 34 -5.65 16.28 26.04
CA HIS A 34 -6.39 16.71 24.86
C HIS A 34 -5.54 16.51 23.59
N PRO A 35 -5.22 15.26 23.19
CA PRO A 35 -4.53 15.02 21.92
C PRO A 35 -5.34 15.45 20.68
N ALA A 36 -6.63 15.77 20.85
CA ALA A 36 -7.62 15.85 19.77
C ALA A 36 -8.65 17.02 19.87
N GLU A 37 -8.47 18.05 20.72
CA GLU A 37 -9.47 19.14 20.81
C GLU A 37 -9.32 20.28 19.78
N GLY A 38 -8.55 20.07 18.71
CA GLY A 38 -8.38 21.05 17.62
C GLY A 38 -8.60 20.52 16.20
N ALA A 39 -8.84 19.22 16.02
CA ALA A 39 -9.17 18.66 14.72
C ALA A 39 -10.70 18.49 14.63
N PRO A 40 -11.37 18.93 13.54
CA PRO A 40 -12.74 18.54 13.31
C PRO A 40 -12.81 17.00 13.31
N ILE A 41 -13.79 16.47 14.03
CA ILE A 41 -14.00 15.06 14.35
C ILE A 41 -14.20 14.17 13.08
N ASP A 42 -14.28 14.78 11.90
CA ASP A 42 -14.49 14.12 10.60
C ASP A 42 -13.24 14.02 9.71
N ASP A 43 -12.16 14.72 10.04
CA ASP A 43 -10.91 14.66 9.27
C ASP A 43 -9.86 13.93 10.12
N GLU A 44 -9.82 12.59 10.01
CA GLU A 44 -8.57 11.87 10.30
C GLU A 44 -7.55 12.40 9.27
N PRO A 45 -6.57 13.24 9.67
CA PRO A 45 -5.67 13.83 8.68
C PRO A 45 -4.87 12.68 8.08
N PHE A 46 -5.15 12.34 6.83
CA PHE A 46 -4.36 11.38 6.07
C PHE A 46 -2.96 11.95 5.86
N GLU A 47 -2.11 11.81 6.87
CA GLU A 47 -0.70 12.14 6.77
C GLU A 47 -0.01 11.00 6.00
N LEU A 48 0.10 11.17 4.68
CA LEU A 48 0.80 10.22 3.81
C LEU A 48 2.26 10.00 4.26
N PHE A 49 2.86 10.98 4.93
CA PHE A 49 4.17 10.92 5.59
C PHE A 49 4.21 11.88 6.78
N GLN A 50 4.88 11.51 7.87
CA GLN A 50 4.96 12.32 9.10
C GLN A 50 6.05 13.40 9.06
N GLY A 51 6.90 13.40 8.01
CA GLY A 51 7.91 14.45 7.81
C GLY A 51 8.70 14.34 6.51
N PHE A 52 9.36 15.44 6.11
CA PHE A 52 10.15 15.51 4.87
C PHE A 52 11.25 14.45 4.77
N ALA A 53 11.79 13.99 5.90
CA ALA A 53 12.77 12.90 5.95
C ALA A 53 12.24 11.61 5.27
N GLU A 54 10.94 11.32 5.37
CA GLU A 54 10.35 10.14 4.73
C GLU A 54 10.41 10.21 3.20
N ILE A 55 10.30 11.41 2.61
CA ILE A 55 10.41 11.59 1.16
C ILE A 55 11.83 11.24 0.70
N PHE A 56 12.85 11.75 1.39
CA PHE A 56 14.26 11.45 1.04
C PHE A 56 14.58 9.96 1.21
N ILE A 57 14.07 9.33 2.26
CA ILE A 57 14.26 7.89 2.49
C ILE A 57 13.57 7.07 1.39
N SER A 58 12.35 7.43 1.03
CA SER A 58 11.58 6.73 -0.01
C SER A 58 12.23 6.89 -1.38
N LEU A 59 12.64 8.12 -1.73
CA LEU A 59 13.36 8.39 -2.98
C LEU A 59 14.70 7.66 -3.03
N GLY A 60 15.45 7.66 -1.92
CA GLY A 60 16.68 6.90 -1.78
C GLY A 60 16.46 5.40 -1.97
N LEU A 61 15.36 4.85 -1.43
CA LEU A 61 14.99 3.44 -1.64
C LEU A 61 14.64 3.15 -3.10
N VAL A 62 13.88 4.02 -3.77
CA VAL A 62 13.57 3.88 -5.21
C VAL A 62 14.84 3.88 -6.05
N ILE A 63 15.74 4.84 -5.82
CA ILE A 63 17.01 4.94 -6.55
C ILE A 63 17.89 3.72 -6.28
N LEU A 64 17.98 3.27 -5.02
CA LEU A 64 18.72 2.07 -4.64
C LEU A 64 18.17 0.84 -5.37
N MET A 65 16.85 0.64 -5.36
CA MET A 65 16.21 -0.50 -6.02
C MET A 65 16.40 -0.44 -7.54
N ALA A 66 16.23 0.72 -8.17
CA ALA A 66 16.47 0.90 -9.59
C ALA A 66 17.94 0.61 -9.95
N GLY A 67 18.89 1.12 -9.16
CA GLY A 67 20.32 0.91 -9.34
C GLY A 67 20.72 -0.55 -9.19
N VAL A 68 20.29 -1.21 -8.12
CA VAL A 68 20.56 -2.63 -7.88
C VAL A 68 19.92 -3.49 -8.96
N GLY A 69 18.64 -3.24 -9.29
CA GLY A 69 17.91 -3.99 -10.31
C GLY A 69 18.55 -3.87 -11.69
N GLY A 70 18.83 -2.64 -12.13
CA GLY A 70 19.48 -2.37 -13.40
C GLY A 70 20.89 -2.97 -13.47
N LEU A 71 21.72 -2.77 -12.45
CA LEU A 71 23.10 -3.27 -12.43
C LEU A 71 23.16 -4.80 -12.44
N LEU A 72 22.35 -5.47 -11.62
CA LEU A 72 22.34 -6.93 -11.57
C LEU A 72 21.87 -7.55 -12.90
N GLU A 73 20.80 -7.00 -13.48
CA GLU A 73 20.22 -7.53 -14.71
C GLU A 73 21.10 -7.28 -15.94
N THR A 74 21.88 -6.19 -15.95
CA THR A 74 22.72 -5.79 -17.09
C THR A 74 24.17 -6.25 -17.00
N LEU A 75 24.78 -6.22 -15.81
CA LEU A 75 26.22 -6.42 -15.65
C LEU A 75 26.61 -7.71 -14.91
N VAL A 76 25.70 -8.33 -14.15
CA VAL A 76 26.04 -9.49 -13.30
C VAL A 76 25.46 -10.77 -13.85
N ALA A 77 24.16 -11.00 -13.72
CA ALA A 77 23.48 -12.14 -14.32
C ALA A 77 21.97 -11.89 -14.41
N LYS A 78 21.38 -12.23 -15.56
CA LYS A 78 19.94 -12.15 -15.76
C LYS A 78 19.19 -13.03 -14.74
N GLY A 79 18.16 -12.48 -14.12
CA GLY A 79 17.35 -13.17 -13.13
C GLY A 79 17.84 -13.06 -11.68
N LEU A 80 19.03 -12.51 -11.41
CA LEU A 80 19.45 -12.18 -10.03
C LEU A 80 18.75 -10.94 -9.48
N ALA A 81 18.37 -10.01 -10.35
CA ALA A 81 17.69 -8.77 -9.99
C ALA A 81 16.40 -9.02 -9.20
N PRO A 82 15.41 -9.81 -9.66
CA PRO A 82 14.16 -10.00 -8.93
C PRO A 82 14.37 -10.59 -7.53
N PHE A 83 15.29 -11.55 -7.35
CA PHE A 83 15.59 -12.12 -6.04
C PHE A 83 16.20 -11.09 -5.08
N SER A 84 17.16 -10.30 -5.56
CA SER A 84 17.85 -9.30 -4.74
C SER A 84 16.92 -8.15 -4.33
N LEU A 85 16.09 -7.70 -5.26
CA LEU A 85 15.09 -6.66 -4.99
C LEU A 85 14.02 -7.16 -4.03
N LEU A 86 13.59 -8.42 -4.15
CA LEU A 86 12.68 -9.04 -3.18
C LEU A 86 13.26 -8.99 -1.77
N LEU A 87 14.54 -9.37 -1.60
CA LEU A 87 15.21 -9.36 -0.32
C LEU A 87 15.31 -7.94 0.26
N ILE A 88 15.72 -6.96 -0.56
CA ILE A 88 15.79 -5.54 -0.18
C ILE A 88 14.41 -5.07 0.28
N SER A 89 13.35 -5.37 -0.46
CA SER A 89 11.99 -4.95 -0.11
C SER A 89 11.45 -5.62 1.16
N ILE A 90 11.78 -6.89 1.41
CA ILE A 90 11.42 -7.56 2.67
C ILE A 90 12.12 -6.89 3.86
N VAL A 91 13.44 -6.63 3.75
CA VAL A 91 14.22 -5.99 4.81
C VAL A 91 13.74 -4.56 5.05
N ALA A 92 13.59 -3.77 3.98
CA ALA A 92 13.10 -2.40 4.04
C ALA A 92 11.67 -2.34 4.61
N GLY A 93 10.77 -3.19 4.12
CA GLY A 93 9.40 -3.27 4.61
C GLY A 93 9.35 -3.64 6.09
N HIS A 94 10.13 -4.63 6.52
CA HIS A 94 10.22 -5.02 7.91
C HIS A 94 10.75 -3.88 8.81
N TYR A 95 11.79 -3.18 8.37
CA TYR A 95 12.39 -2.09 9.13
C TYR A 95 11.48 -0.86 9.19
N TYR A 96 10.98 -0.38 8.04
CA TYR A 96 10.16 0.84 7.99
C TYR A 96 8.77 0.62 8.58
N ALA A 97 8.11 -0.51 8.30
CA ALA A 97 6.75 -0.75 8.81
C ALA A 97 6.72 -1.12 10.30
N ARG A 98 7.67 -1.94 10.80
CA ARG A 98 7.64 -2.37 12.22
C ARG A 98 8.52 -1.55 13.16
N HIS A 99 9.73 -1.19 12.76
CA HIS A 99 10.68 -0.58 13.69
C HIS A 99 10.56 0.94 13.69
N ARG A 100 10.54 1.57 12.50
CA ARG A 100 10.46 3.03 12.37
C ARG A 100 9.03 3.56 12.31
N ARG A 101 8.05 2.72 11.97
CA ARG A 101 6.63 3.08 11.77
C ARG A 101 6.44 4.25 10.78
N MET A 102 7.23 4.27 9.71
CA MET A 102 7.17 5.29 8.65
C MET A 102 6.23 4.85 7.53
N THR A 103 5.29 5.70 7.13
CA THR A 103 4.22 5.36 6.18
C THR A 103 4.73 5.32 4.74
N LEU A 104 5.39 6.38 4.27
CA LEU A 104 5.76 6.48 2.86
C LEU A 104 6.85 5.46 2.45
N PRO A 105 7.96 5.28 3.21
CA PRO A 105 8.98 4.30 2.87
C PRO A 105 8.46 2.86 2.94
N SER A 106 7.48 2.58 3.81
CA SER A 106 6.88 1.23 3.88
C SER A 106 5.95 0.96 2.70
N ILE A 107 5.22 1.96 2.21
CA ILE A 107 4.46 1.88 0.95
C ILE A 107 5.43 1.65 -0.23
N THR A 108 6.52 2.42 -0.32
CA THR A 108 7.54 2.24 -1.36
C THR A 108 8.13 0.83 -1.34
N ALA A 109 8.50 0.33 -0.14
CA ALA A 109 9.02 -1.02 0.02
C ALA A 109 8.00 -2.08 -0.39
N LEU A 110 6.71 -1.88 -0.10
CA LEU A 110 5.65 -2.82 -0.50
C LEU A 110 5.42 -2.84 -2.01
N ILE A 111 5.42 -1.69 -2.67
CA ILE A 111 5.32 -1.60 -4.14
C ILE A 111 6.52 -2.32 -4.76
N GLY A 112 7.72 -2.02 -4.27
CA GLY A 112 8.95 -2.69 -4.67
C GLY A 112 8.87 -4.21 -4.47
N LEU A 113 8.33 -4.67 -3.33
CA LEU A 113 8.13 -6.09 -3.03
C LEU A 113 7.19 -6.74 -4.03
N THR A 114 6.06 -6.08 -4.32
CA THR A 114 5.02 -6.59 -5.24
C THR A 114 5.59 -6.76 -6.64
N ILE A 115 6.28 -5.74 -7.17
CA ILE A 115 6.89 -5.78 -8.51
C ILE A 115 7.98 -6.86 -8.56
N SER A 116 8.86 -6.91 -7.56
CA SER A 116 9.96 -7.88 -7.52
C SER A 116 9.45 -9.30 -7.37
N PHE A 117 8.38 -9.52 -6.61
CA PHE A 117 7.75 -10.83 -6.46
C PHE A 117 7.08 -11.29 -7.74
N VAL A 118 6.33 -10.43 -8.44
CA VAL A 118 5.75 -10.75 -9.75
C VAL A 118 6.85 -11.12 -10.74
N TRP A 119 7.94 -10.33 -10.79
CA TRP A 119 9.09 -10.61 -11.66
C TRP A 119 9.82 -11.90 -11.28
N PHE A 120 9.90 -12.23 -9.98
CA PHE A 120 10.48 -13.48 -9.49
C PHE A 120 9.64 -14.71 -9.81
N VAL A 121 8.32 -14.62 -9.66
CA VAL A 121 7.39 -15.74 -9.84
C VAL A 121 7.07 -16.00 -11.31
N ALA A 122 7.07 -14.98 -12.16
CA ALA A 122 6.69 -15.13 -13.56
C ALA A 122 7.49 -16.22 -14.32
N PRO A 123 8.83 -16.33 -14.21
CA PRO A 123 9.58 -17.41 -14.84
C PRO A 123 9.23 -18.81 -14.30
N LEU A 124 8.76 -18.92 -13.05
CA LEU A 124 8.36 -20.20 -12.45
C LEU A 124 7.06 -20.74 -13.04
N ALA A 125 6.26 -19.88 -13.68
CA ALA A 125 4.99 -20.26 -14.27
C ALA A 125 5.13 -21.02 -15.60
N ASP A 126 6.20 -20.77 -16.38
CA ASP A 126 6.37 -21.45 -17.69
C ASP A 126 7.80 -21.44 -18.28
N GLY A 127 8.83 -21.09 -17.51
CA GLY A 127 10.25 -21.18 -17.91
C GLY A 127 10.72 -20.18 -18.99
N ALA A 128 9.81 -19.46 -19.65
CA ALA A 128 10.11 -18.43 -20.66
C ALA A 128 9.77 -17.03 -20.16
N ALA A 129 10.60 -16.06 -20.53
CA ALA A 129 10.42 -14.64 -20.18
C ALA A 129 9.06 -14.11 -20.68
N PHE A 130 8.52 -13.15 -19.94
CA PHE A 130 7.28 -12.37 -20.17
C PHE A 130 7.17 -11.67 -21.54
N ALA A 131 8.08 -11.93 -22.48
CA ALA A 131 8.30 -11.21 -23.72
C ALA A 131 7.23 -11.48 -24.80
N GLY A 132 6.38 -12.49 -24.64
CA GLY A 132 5.31 -12.84 -25.59
C GLY A 132 3.88 -12.56 -25.13
N GLY A 133 3.71 -11.99 -23.93
CA GLY A 133 2.44 -11.99 -23.21
C GLY A 133 2.26 -13.27 -22.38
N ALA A 134 1.66 -13.14 -21.20
CA ALA A 134 1.46 -14.27 -20.30
C ALA A 134 0.16 -15.01 -20.64
N ALA A 135 0.22 -16.33 -20.74
CA ALA A 135 -0.96 -17.16 -20.94
C ALA A 135 -1.94 -16.99 -19.75
N PRO A 136 -3.26 -17.20 -19.92
CA PRO A 136 -4.23 -16.98 -18.86
C PRO A 136 -3.94 -17.82 -17.61
N ALA A 137 -3.52 -19.07 -17.79
CA ALA A 137 -3.12 -19.95 -16.69
C ALA A 137 -1.90 -19.41 -15.91
N GLN A 138 -0.92 -18.81 -16.60
CA GLN A 138 0.23 -18.19 -15.97
C GLN A 138 -0.19 -16.94 -15.19
N LEU A 139 -1.02 -16.07 -15.78
CA LEU A 139 -1.55 -14.88 -15.11
C LEU A 139 -2.35 -15.25 -13.86
N LEU A 140 -3.15 -16.32 -13.92
CA LEU A 140 -3.87 -16.85 -12.77
C LEU A 140 -2.90 -17.31 -11.67
N PHE A 141 -1.87 -18.06 -12.01
CA PHE A 141 -0.87 -18.52 -11.04
C PHE A 141 -0.11 -17.35 -10.39
N ILE A 142 0.41 -16.42 -11.20
CA ILE A 142 1.17 -15.25 -10.73
C ILE A 142 0.29 -14.38 -9.82
N SER A 143 -0.96 -14.13 -10.23
CA SER A 143 -1.86 -13.26 -9.49
C SER A 143 -2.32 -13.86 -8.17
N LEU A 144 -2.62 -15.17 -8.11
CA LEU A 144 -2.91 -15.88 -6.86
C LEU A 144 -1.69 -15.96 -5.92
N ALA A 145 -0.50 -16.23 -6.46
CA ALA A 145 0.74 -16.23 -5.68
C ALA A 145 1.01 -14.84 -5.08
N THR A 146 0.82 -13.79 -5.88
CA THR A 146 0.99 -12.40 -5.44
C THR A 146 -0.05 -12.02 -4.39
N PHE A 147 -1.31 -12.41 -4.57
CA PHE A 147 -2.36 -12.23 -3.58
C PHE A 147 -2.00 -12.88 -2.24
N ALA A 148 -1.59 -14.15 -2.27
CA ALA A 148 -1.19 -14.89 -1.07
C ALA A 148 0.00 -14.22 -0.34
N MET A 149 1.01 -13.79 -1.09
CA MET A 149 2.16 -13.05 -0.56
C MET A 149 1.74 -11.71 0.08
N LEU A 150 0.84 -10.96 -0.55
CA LEU A 150 0.33 -9.70 -0.03
C LEU A 150 -0.54 -9.89 1.22
N MET A 151 -1.33 -10.96 1.30
CA MET A 151 -2.07 -11.32 2.52
C MET A 151 -1.13 -11.69 3.67
N ALA A 152 -0.06 -12.44 3.39
CA ALA A 152 0.97 -12.72 4.39
C ALA A 152 1.64 -11.42 4.88
N CYS A 153 1.90 -10.46 3.99
CA CYS A 153 2.41 -9.14 4.36
C CYS A 153 1.41 -8.31 5.14
N PHE A 154 0.12 -8.34 4.80
CA PHE A 154 -0.92 -7.67 5.57
C PHE A 154 -0.98 -8.20 7.01
N TRP A 155 -0.96 -9.52 7.20
CA TRP A 155 -0.93 -10.10 8.55
C TRP A 155 0.36 -9.75 9.32
N ARG A 156 1.48 -9.64 8.60
CA ARG A 156 2.79 -9.36 9.22
C ARG A 156 2.99 -7.89 9.58
N TYR A 157 2.61 -6.97 8.70
CA TYR A 157 2.89 -5.53 8.81
C TYR A 157 1.65 -4.71 9.19
N ARG A 158 0.44 -5.23 8.99
CA ARG A 158 -0.84 -4.55 9.25
C ARG A 158 -0.93 -3.18 8.58
N LEU A 159 -0.31 -3.05 7.41
CA LEU A 159 -0.34 -1.83 6.59
C LEU A 159 -1.64 -1.82 5.77
N PRO A 160 -2.57 -0.86 5.98
CA PRO A 160 -3.84 -0.83 5.25
C PRO A 160 -3.65 -0.79 3.72
N PHE A 161 -2.62 -0.09 3.26
CA PHE A 161 -2.28 0.04 1.84
C PHE A 161 -2.05 -1.30 1.15
N THR A 162 -1.71 -2.40 1.85
CA THR A 162 -1.52 -3.73 1.21
C THR A 162 -2.79 -4.29 0.59
N MET A 163 -3.97 -3.85 1.05
CA MET A 163 -5.24 -4.32 0.52
C MET A 163 -5.47 -3.84 -0.92
N PHE A 164 -4.90 -2.70 -1.30
CA PHE A 164 -4.98 -2.18 -2.67
C PHE A 164 -4.30 -3.08 -3.70
N PRO A 165 -2.98 -3.35 -3.64
CA PRO A 165 -2.33 -4.26 -4.59
C PRO A 165 -2.86 -5.69 -4.47
N ALA A 166 -3.36 -6.11 -3.29
CA ALA A 166 -4.02 -7.40 -3.14
C ALA A 166 -5.32 -7.45 -3.95
N GLY A 167 -6.17 -6.42 -3.85
CA GLY A 167 -7.38 -6.29 -4.67
C GLY A 167 -7.06 -6.30 -6.16
N VAL A 168 -6.03 -5.56 -6.60
CA VAL A 168 -5.57 -5.58 -7.99
C VAL A 168 -5.14 -7.00 -8.41
N SER A 169 -4.35 -7.70 -7.59
CA SER A 169 -3.95 -9.07 -7.90
C SER A 169 -5.15 -10.03 -7.99
N LEU A 170 -6.16 -9.88 -7.13
CA LEU A 170 -7.36 -10.69 -7.18
C LEU A 170 -8.21 -10.39 -8.42
N LEU A 171 -8.30 -9.12 -8.83
CA LEU A 171 -8.97 -8.73 -10.07
C LEU A 171 -8.27 -9.36 -11.29
N VAL A 172 -6.93 -9.33 -11.34
CA VAL A 172 -6.15 -10.00 -12.39
C VAL A 172 -6.44 -11.52 -12.41
N ALA A 173 -6.58 -12.15 -11.25
CA ALA A 173 -6.95 -13.57 -11.16
C ALA A 173 -8.33 -13.84 -11.76
N ILE A 174 -9.33 -13.01 -11.44
CA ILE A 174 -10.70 -13.13 -11.98
C ILE A 174 -10.69 -12.98 -13.50
N LEU A 175 -9.96 -11.99 -14.01
CA LEU A 175 -9.81 -11.76 -15.45
C LEU A 175 -9.11 -12.95 -16.14
N ALA A 176 -8.08 -13.52 -15.51
CA ALA A 176 -7.40 -14.71 -16.03
C ALA A 176 -8.34 -15.94 -16.10
N VAL A 177 -9.25 -16.09 -15.13
CA VAL A 177 -10.28 -17.15 -15.16
C VAL A 177 -11.29 -16.90 -16.29
N ALA A 178 -11.74 -15.67 -16.48
CA ALA A 178 -12.67 -15.32 -17.55
C ALA A 178 -12.08 -15.62 -18.95
N GLU A 179 -10.80 -15.31 -19.14
CA GLU A 179 -10.05 -15.63 -20.37
C GLU A 179 -9.87 -17.14 -20.57
N LEU A 180 -9.63 -17.90 -19.50
CA LEU A 180 -9.52 -19.35 -19.60
C LEU A 180 -10.87 -19.98 -20.00
N ALA A 181 -11.98 -19.41 -19.52
CA ALA A 181 -13.32 -19.86 -19.84
C ALA A 181 -13.78 -19.48 -21.26
N SER A 182 -13.28 -18.37 -21.82
CA SER A 182 -13.62 -17.93 -23.19
C SER A 182 -12.92 -18.76 -24.27
N GLY A 183 -11.77 -19.37 -23.96
CA GLY A 183 -10.99 -20.16 -24.91
C GLY A 183 -10.19 -19.32 -25.93
N ASN A 184 -10.15 -17.99 -25.77
CA ASN A 184 -9.55 -17.05 -26.73
C ASN A 184 -8.00 -16.96 -26.70
N GLY A 185 -7.32 -17.87 -26.00
CA GLY A 185 -5.85 -18.01 -26.08
C GLY A 185 -5.05 -16.85 -25.47
N GLY A 186 -5.65 -16.00 -24.61
CA GLY A 186 -4.92 -15.12 -23.68
C GLY A 186 -4.35 -13.83 -24.22
N LYS A 187 -4.87 -13.30 -25.33
CA LYS A 187 -4.39 -12.03 -25.90
C LYS A 187 -5.12 -10.78 -25.39
N ALA A 188 -6.09 -10.92 -24.49
CA ALA A 188 -7.03 -9.83 -24.18
C ALA A 188 -6.51 -8.76 -23.22
N PHE A 189 -5.63 -9.09 -22.27
CA PHE A 189 -5.33 -8.18 -21.14
C PHE A 189 -4.66 -6.85 -21.55
N LEU A 190 -4.03 -6.80 -22.75
CA LEU A 190 -3.42 -5.58 -23.32
C LEU A 190 -3.84 -5.36 -24.78
N SER A 191 -4.91 -6.00 -25.26
CA SER A 191 -5.40 -5.74 -26.61
C SER A 191 -6.24 -4.47 -26.66
N ASP A 192 -6.26 -3.80 -27.80
CA ASP A 192 -7.10 -2.63 -28.06
C ASP A 192 -8.61 -2.89 -27.83
N GLY A 193 -9.02 -4.17 -27.80
CA GLY A 193 -10.40 -4.61 -27.55
C GLY A 193 -10.71 -5.04 -26.12
N PHE A 194 -9.83 -4.81 -25.13
CA PHE A 194 -10.07 -5.23 -23.74
C PHE A 194 -11.41 -4.70 -23.17
N PHE A 195 -11.78 -3.47 -23.52
CA PHE A 195 -13.04 -2.84 -23.12
C PHE A 195 -14.21 -3.11 -24.07
N ASP A 196 -14.03 -3.94 -25.11
CA ASP A 196 -15.15 -4.40 -25.91
C ASP A 196 -15.88 -5.54 -25.17
N PHE A 197 -16.79 -5.12 -24.30
CA PHE A 197 -17.61 -6.02 -23.48
C PHE A 197 -18.60 -6.86 -24.30
N ARG A 198 -18.78 -6.56 -25.59
CA ARG A 198 -19.61 -7.39 -26.49
C ARG A 198 -18.88 -8.68 -26.84
N GLU A 199 -17.56 -8.61 -26.98
CA GLU A 199 -16.70 -9.77 -27.28
C GLU A 199 -16.25 -10.49 -26.00
N ASN A 200 -16.05 -9.76 -24.90
CA ASN A 200 -15.50 -10.29 -23.65
C ASN A 200 -16.49 -10.20 -22.46
N LEU A 201 -17.67 -10.81 -22.61
CA LEU A 201 -18.72 -10.78 -21.58
C LEU A 201 -18.25 -11.31 -20.22
N GLY A 202 -17.41 -12.36 -20.21
CA GLY A 202 -16.86 -12.92 -18.98
C GLY A 202 -15.98 -11.92 -18.20
N ALA A 203 -15.12 -11.18 -18.90
CA ALA A 203 -14.29 -10.14 -18.29
C ALA A 203 -15.15 -8.97 -17.79
N ALA A 204 -16.17 -8.56 -18.57
CA ALA A 204 -17.11 -7.51 -18.18
C ALA A 204 -17.83 -7.84 -16.86
N LEU A 205 -18.40 -9.04 -16.79
CA LEU A 205 -19.07 -9.54 -15.59
C LEU A 205 -18.09 -9.73 -14.42
N GLY A 206 -16.86 -10.16 -14.70
CA GLY A 206 -15.80 -10.28 -13.69
C GLY A 206 -15.45 -8.95 -13.03
N ILE A 207 -15.22 -7.89 -13.83
CA ILE A 207 -14.91 -6.54 -13.33
C ILE A 207 -16.11 -5.97 -12.55
N LEU A 208 -17.32 -6.09 -13.10
CA LEU A 208 -18.53 -5.61 -12.44
C LEU A 208 -18.77 -6.33 -11.11
N GLY A 209 -18.70 -7.67 -11.11
CA GLY A 209 -18.89 -8.49 -9.93
C GLY A 209 -17.85 -8.19 -8.86
N PHE A 210 -16.57 -8.08 -9.24
CA PHE A 210 -15.52 -7.69 -8.32
C PHE A 210 -15.74 -6.29 -7.74
N GLY A 211 -16.07 -5.31 -8.58
CA GLY A 211 -16.36 -3.94 -8.16
C GLY A 211 -17.53 -3.86 -7.17
N LEU A 212 -18.62 -4.58 -7.44
CA LEU A 212 -19.77 -4.67 -6.53
C LEU A 212 -19.40 -5.33 -5.21
N LEU A 213 -18.63 -6.42 -5.24
CA LEU A 213 -18.16 -7.10 -4.02
C LEU A 213 -17.21 -6.23 -3.20
N ALA A 214 -16.27 -5.54 -3.85
CA ALA A 214 -15.35 -4.61 -3.20
C ALA A 214 -16.10 -3.44 -2.56
N LEU A 215 -17.07 -2.86 -3.28
CA LEU A 215 -17.94 -1.81 -2.75
C LEU A 215 -18.77 -2.31 -1.57
N ALA A 216 -19.38 -3.49 -1.68
CA ALA A 216 -20.16 -4.08 -0.59
C ALA A 216 -19.29 -4.38 0.64
N ALA A 217 -18.05 -4.84 0.44
CA ALA A 217 -17.09 -5.07 1.52
C ALA A 217 -16.68 -3.76 2.19
N ALA A 218 -16.42 -2.70 1.42
CA ALA A 218 -16.11 -1.37 1.93
C ALA A 218 -17.27 -0.78 2.74
N LEU A 219 -18.49 -0.82 2.19
CA LEU A 219 -19.71 -0.36 2.89
C LEU A 219 -19.95 -1.18 4.17
N ARG A 220 -19.78 -2.50 4.14
CA ARG A 220 -19.92 -3.35 5.32
C ARG A 220 -18.87 -3.05 6.38
N PHE A 221 -17.64 -2.74 5.98
CA PHE A 221 -16.57 -2.35 6.88
C PHE A 221 -16.90 -1.00 7.55
N ASP A 222 -17.27 0.00 6.75
CA ASP A 222 -17.69 1.33 7.19
C ASP A 222 -18.92 1.30 8.13
N MET A 223 -19.93 0.48 7.82
CA MET A 223 -21.13 0.33 8.66
C MET A 223 -20.89 -0.43 9.96
N ARG A 224 -19.79 -1.18 10.07
CA ARG A 224 -19.45 -1.97 11.27
C ARG A 224 -18.61 -1.20 12.27
N ASP A 225 -18.19 0.01 11.94
CA ASP A 225 -17.43 0.85 12.85
C ASP A 225 -18.34 1.32 14.01
N PRO A 226 -18.13 0.82 15.25
CA PRO A 226 -18.95 1.16 16.39
C PRO A 226 -18.68 2.57 16.93
N LEU A 227 -17.65 3.27 16.42
CA LEU A 227 -17.33 4.65 16.78
C LEU A 227 -17.98 5.68 15.84
N ARG A 228 -18.81 5.24 14.89
CA ARG A 228 -19.58 6.12 14.00
C ARG A 228 -20.71 6.80 14.79
N VAL A 229 -20.38 7.89 15.45
CA VAL A 229 -21.35 8.88 15.94
C VAL A 229 -21.82 9.70 14.75
N GLY A 230 -23.07 9.47 14.33
CA GLY A 230 -23.78 10.38 13.44
C GLY A 230 -24.22 11.66 14.13
#